data_AF-A0A8H5HMY2-F1
#
_entry.id   AF-A0A8H5HMY2-F1
#
_cell.length_a   1.000
_cell.length_b   1.000
_cell.length_c   1.000
_cell.angle_alpha   90.00
_cell.angle_beta   90.00
_cell.angle_gamma   90.00
#
_symmetry.space_group_name_H-M   'P 1'
#
loop_
_entity.id
_entity.type
_entity.pdbx_description
1 polymer ?
#
loop_
_entity_poly.entity_id
_entity_poly.type
_entity_poly.pdbx_seq_one_letter_code
_entity_poly.pdbx_strand_id
1 'polypeptide(L)'
;MISEIQSFVDDNAPRSRFDPQTLILLPPGSRQLPNNTVRQYLHRLALAAEATAAESACSSILAGQGSESDDTGDVALWLGKGDFQTPELVLKGLGLNGEIKMTDFSPPAQLAGLLGELKDAFSFRVQARMTGGVVIFFLLGRVEGAGWGGLAGIAEKVVALEGQIQLLSELHNRLQTLRQIPPLLLKTSITPLSTQALRPEFQQVKEIADTIRTEPVQEALRTARDSLESDSRDLNPNLRRENRKRRRAPSPESPQPYIGQEDKTTSLFPANEDEGPLKFEGLSSYIQDFNSKHEWKLHLWRRTRGLADQATTILRFTIPDVLTAYITLVVATNGVLLTESLTTFSPREKKSPHSQSEFGVYRSLSEQMAQMVQSQPGVGLQGVVGLLCAYGGLFVERCRGCERVLSSEGHVPPVVREWRDGEWAARHVSCKQRC
;
A
#
# COMPACT_ATOMS: atom_id res chain seq x y z
N MET A 1 9.73 -16.41 -4.64
CA MET A 1 11.20 -16.54 -4.58
C MET A 1 11.90 -16.83 -5.92
N ILE A 2 11.85 -18.05 -6.49
CA ILE A 2 12.65 -18.39 -7.69
C ILE A 2 12.24 -17.56 -8.90
N SER A 3 10.94 -17.35 -9.08
CA SER A 3 10.37 -16.45 -10.10
C SER A 3 10.86 -15.02 -9.93
N GLU A 4 10.92 -14.51 -8.69
CA GLU A 4 11.49 -13.20 -8.42
C GLU A 4 12.97 -13.19 -8.76
N ILE A 5 13.80 -14.12 -8.26
CA ILE A 5 15.25 -14.16 -8.58
C ILE A 5 15.47 -14.23 -10.09
N GLN A 6 14.62 -14.96 -10.82
CA GLN A 6 14.69 -15.05 -12.28
C GLN A 6 14.35 -13.73 -12.98
N SER A 7 13.56 -12.84 -12.36
CA SER A 7 13.28 -11.50 -12.90
C SER A 7 14.47 -10.53 -12.82
N PHE A 8 15.55 -10.90 -12.10
CA PHE A 8 16.80 -10.13 -12.01
C PHE A 8 17.81 -10.49 -13.11
N VAL A 9 17.55 -11.57 -13.84
CA VAL A 9 18.45 -12.10 -14.87
C VAL A 9 18.04 -11.46 -16.20
N ASP A 10 19.01 -10.94 -16.96
CA ASP A 10 18.75 -10.48 -18.34
C ASP A 10 18.03 -11.58 -19.13
N ASP A 11 17.02 -11.25 -19.93
CA ASP A 11 16.19 -12.26 -20.63
C ASP A 11 17.01 -13.27 -21.49
N ASN A 12 18.24 -12.90 -21.85
CA ASN A 12 19.17 -13.71 -22.64
C ASN A 12 20.21 -14.48 -21.81
N ALA A 13 20.30 -14.22 -20.51
CA ALA A 13 21.28 -14.88 -19.64
C ALA A 13 20.78 -16.28 -19.22
N PRO A 14 21.69 -17.26 -19.09
CA PRO A 14 21.35 -18.59 -18.65
C PRO A 14 20.75 -18.54 -17.23
N ARG A 15 19.70 -19.33 -16.98
CA ARG A 15 18.93 -19.29 -15.73
C ARG A 15 19.55 -20.18 -14.65
N SER A 16 19.55 -19.69 -13.41
CA SER A 16 19.83 -20.48 -12.22
C SER A 16 18.83 -21.64 -12.08
N ARG A 17 19.31 -22.79 -11.58
CA ARG A 17 18.50 -23.99 -11.37
C ARG A 17 18.23 -24.16 -9.89
N PHE A 18 16.97 -24.36 -9.52
CA PHE A 18 16.59 -24.70 -8.15
C PHE A 18 16.34 -26.20 -8.02
N ASP A 19 16.87 -26.80 -6.96
CA ASP A 19 16.57 -28.17 -6.56
C ASP A 19 15.61 -28.17 -5.37
N PRO A 20 14.31 -28.46 -5.58
CA PRO A 20 13.30 -28.40 -4.53
C PRO A 20 13.47 -29.47 -3.45
N GLN A 21 14.19 -30.56 -3.73
CA GLN A 21 14.38 -31.62 -2.72
C GLN A 21 15.40 -31.22 -1.65
N THR A 22 16.30 -30.32 -2.01
CA THR A 22 17.42 -29.90 -1.15
C THR A 22 17.33 -28.43 -0.77
N LEU A 23 16.37 -27.69 -1.36
CA LEU A 23 16.20 -26.25 -1.25
C LEU A 23 17.45 -25.48 -1.68
N ILE A 24 18.21 -26.01 -2.66
CA ILE A 24 19.47 -25.43 -3.12
C ILE A 24 19.27 -24.72 -4.46
N LEU A 25 19.65 -23.44 -4.52
CA LEU A 25 19.82 -22.67 -5.73
C LEU A 25 21.25 -22.88 -6.29
N LEU A 26 21.33 -23.22 -7.58
CA LEU A 26 22.56 -23.46 -8.32
C LEU A 26 22.77 -22.39 -9.40
N PRO A 27 24.00 -21.89 -9.60
CA PRO A 27 24.29 -20.91 -10.62
C PRO A 27 24.06 -21.49 -12.03
N PRO A 28 23.79 -20.60 -13.00
CA PRO A 28 23.57 -21.01 -14.37
C PRO A 28 24.77 -21.78 -14.94
N GLY A 29 24.48 -22.90 -15.61
CA GLY A 29 25.52 -23.73 -16.23
C GLY A 29 26.34 -24.57 -15.25
N SER A 30 26.03 -24.56 -13.95
CA SER A 30 26.68 -25.45 -12.99
C SER A 30 26.42 -26.91 -13.35
N ARG A 31 27.47 -27.61 -13.76
CA ARG A 31 27.43 -29.06 -14.02
C ARG A 31 27.70 -29.87 -12.76
N GLN A 32 28.31 -29.26 -11.74
CA GLN A 32 28.77 -29.95 -10.56
C GLN A 32 27.82 -29.72 -9.39
N LEU A 33 27.03 -30.74 -9.09
CA LEU A 33 26.24 -30.77 -7.88
C LEU A 33 27.17 -30.83 -6.65
N PRO A 34 26.77 -30.21 -5.52
CA PRO A 34 27.48 -30.40 -4.27
C PRO A 34 27.48 -31.88 -3.90
N ASN A 35 28.57 -32.33 -3.29
CA ASN A 35 28.64 -33.68 -2.73
C ASN A 35 27.57 -33.86 -1.63
N ASN A 36 27.26 -35.10 -1.26
CA ASN A 36 26.16 -35.38 -0.34
C ASN A 36 26.35 -34.72 1.04
N THR A 37 27.59 -34.62 1.53
CA THR A 37 27.90 -33.98 2.81
C THR A 37 27.56 -32.48 2.79
N VAL A 38 28.00 -31.75 1.75
CA VAL A 38 27.73 -30.32 1.57
C VAL A 38 26.24 -30.09 1.36
N ARG A 39 25.58 -30.95 0.58
CA ARG A 39 24.14 -30.88 0.35
C ARG A 39 23.34 -31.03 1.64
N GLN A 40 23.68 -32.03 2.47
CA GLN A 40 23.05 -32.22 3.78
C GLN A 40 23.32 -31.06 4.72
N TYR A 41 24.53 -30.50 4.69
CA TYR A 41 24.87 -29.30 5.46
C TYR A 41 24.01 -28.09 5.05
N LEU A 42 23.98 -27.75 3.77
CA LEU A 42 23.21 -26.62 3.24
C LEU A 42 21.70 -26.78 3.48
N HIS A 43 21.17 -28.00 3.35
CA HIS A 43 19.78 -28.28 3.67
C HIS A 43 19.46 -28.07 5.15
N ARG A 44 20.33 -28.55 6.06
CA ARG A 44 20.19 -28.28 7.50
C ARG A 44 20.29 -26.79 7.82
N LEU A 45 21.17 -26.07 7.12
CA LEU A 45 21.33 -24.63 7.28
C LEU A 45 20.06 -23.87 6.86
N ALA A 46 19.46 -24.22 5.71
CA ALA A 46 18.19 -23.62 5.26
C ALA A 46 17.04 -23.92 6.23
N LEU A 47 16.87 -25.18 6.67
CA LEU A 47 15.83 -25.54 7.63
C LEU A 47 16.01 -24.85 9.00
N ALA A 48 17.25 -24.70 9.46
CA ALA A 48 17.52 -23.97 10.70
C ALA A 48 17.23 -22.47 10.55
N ALA A 49 17.54 -21.88 9.40
CA ALA A 49 17.21 -20.49 9.09
C ALA A 49 15.70 -20.27 9.09
N GLU A 50 14.94 -21.13 8.40
CA GLU A 50 13.48 -21.11 8.36
C GLU A 50 12.86 -21.24 9.76
N ALA A 51 13.30 -22.22 10.56
CA ALA A 51 12.82 -22.40 11.92
C ALA A 51 13.11 -21.17 12.81
N THR A 52 14.29 -20.57 12.67
CA THR A 52 14.67 -19.37 13.44
C THR A 52 13.90 -18.12 12.98
N ALA A 53 13.63 -18.00 11.69
CA ALA A 53 12.79 -16.93 11.13
C ALA A 53 11.36 -17.04 11.68
N ALA A 54 10.80 -18.25 11.71
CA ALA A 54 9.48 -18.53 12.28
C ALA A 54 9.40 -18.19 13.78
N GLU A 55 10.41 -18.55 14.58
CA GLU A 55 10.52 -18.15 16.00
C GLU A 55 10.56 -16.62 16.18
N SER A 56 11.11 -15.91 15.18
CA SER A 56 11.24 -14.45 15.16
C SER A 56 10.06 -13.75 14.49
N ALA A 57 9.02 -14.49 14.10
CA ALA A 57 7.87 -13.98 13.34
C ALA A 57 8.27 -13.23 12.05
N CYS A 58 9.25 -13.76 11.30
CA CYS A 58 9.60 -13.27 9.96
C CYS A 58 9.73 -14.44 8.98
N SER A 59 9.58 -14.17 7.67
CA SER A 59 9.70 -15.23 6.66
C SER A 59 11.16 -15.55 6.28
N SER A 60 12.07 -14.60 6.42
CA SER A 60 13.51 -14.79 6.18
C SER A 60 14.32 -14.24 7.34
N ILE A 61 15.27 -15.01 7.86
CA ILE A 61 16.18 -14.53 8.92
C ILE A 61 17.18 -13.51 8.37
N LEU A 62 17.55 -13.63 7.09
CA LEU A 62 18.48 -12.71 6.44
C LEU A 62 17.85 -11.33 6.22
N ALA A 63 16.58 -11.30 5.84
CA ALA A 63 15.83 -10.07 5.64
C ALA A 63 15.19 -9.54 6.95
N GLY A 64 15.07 -10.39 7.98
CA GLY A 64 14.42 -10.07 9.24
C GLY A 64 12.96 -9.68 9.04
N GLN A 65 12.48 -8.73 9.84
CA GLN A 65 11.12 -8.19 9.76
C GLN A 65 10.79 -7.50 8.42
N GLY A 66 11.78 -7.23 7.57
CA GLY A 66 11.55 -6.74 6.21
C GLY A 66 10.95 -7.79 5.27
N SER A 67 10.81 -9.03 5.73
CA SER A 67 10.31 -10.16 4.97
C SER A 67 8.90 -10.55 5.45
N GLU A 68 7.88 -9.86 4.93
CA GLU A 68 6.45 -10.20 5.16
C GLU A 68 5.84 -10.98 3.99
N SER A 69 6.66 -11.39 3.04
CA SER A 69 6.27 -12.39 2.06
C SER A 69 6.12 -13.74 2.77
N ASP A 70 4.89 -14.09 3.17
CA ASP A 70 4.53 -15.37 3.80
C ASP A 70 5.01 -16.61 3.01
N ASP A 71 5.41 -16.42 1.75
CA ASP A 71 5.73 -17.47 0.80
C ASP A 71 7.24 -17.63 0.49
N THR A 72 8.13 -16.83 1.09
CA THR A 72 9.57 -16.86 0.72
C THR A 72 10.51 -17.01 1.92
N GLY A 73 10.71 -18.26 2.35
CA GLY A 73 11.78 -18.66 3.27
C GLY A 73 13.20 -18.44 2.71
N ASP A 74 14.21 -18.48 3.58
CA ASP A 74 15.60 -18.53 3.14
C ASP A 74 15.91 -19.83 2.40
N VAL A 75 16.57 -19.73 1.25
CA VAL A 75 17.02 -20.90 0.47
C VAL A 75 18.52 -21.07 0.55
N ALA A 76 18.98 -22.31 0.48
CA ALA A 76 20.40 -22.58 0.36
C ALA A 76 20.93 -22.16 -1.01
N LEU A 77 22.18 -21.69 -1.04
CA LEU A 77 22.90 -21.31 -2.26
C LEU A 77 24.18 -22.14 -2.37
N TRP A 78 24.47 -22.66 -3.55
CA TRP A 78 25.73 -23.35 -3.83
C TRP A 78 26.39 -22.83 -5.10
N LEU A 79 27.54 -22.15 -4.96
CA LEU A 79 28.30 -21.57 -6.06
C LEU A 79 29.41 -22.49 -6.60
N GLY A 80 29.80 -23.51 -5.82
CA GLY A 80 30.84 -24.46 -6.21
C GLY A 80 32.26 -23.98 -5.92
N LYS A 81 33.24 -24.63 -6.54
CA LYS A 81 34.65 -24.22 -6.45
C LYS A 81 34.88 -22.99 -7.31
N GLY A 82 35.49 -21.96 -6.75
CA GLY A 82 35.78 -20.72 -7.46
C GLY A 82 36.21 -19.61 -6.52
N ASP A 83 36.40 -18.43 -7.09
CA ASP A 83 36.68 -17.21 -6.35
C ASP A 83 35.39 -16.40 -6.23
N PHE A 84 34.75 -16.49 -5.07
CA PHE A 84 33.50 -15.80 -4.74
C PHE A 84 33.65 -14.98 -3.45
N GLN A 85 34.87 -14.48 -3.21
CA GLN A 85 35.21 -13.70 -2.02
C GLN A 85 34.56 -12.32 -1.99
N THR A 86 34.08 -11.83 -3.14
CA THR A 86 33.41 -10.53 -3.23
C THR A 86 31.99 -10.64 -3.77
N PRO A 87 31.07 -9.76 -3.35
CA PRO A 87 29.69 -9.71 -3.85
C PRO A 87 29.58 -9.64 -5.37
N GLU A 88 30.48 -8.92 -6.06
CA GLU A 88 30.44 -8.75 -7.51
C GLU A 88 30.67 -10.08 -8.23
N LEU A 89 31.58 -10.90 -7.72
CA LEU A 89 31.88 -12.22 -8.28
C LEU A 89 30.72 -13.20 -8.03
N VAL A 90 30.05 -13.09 -6.87
CA VAL A 90 28.83 -13.84 -6.58
C VAL A 90 27.73 -13.50 -7.59
N LEU A 91 27.44 -12.21 -7.78
CA LEU A 91 26.39 -11.79 -8.71
C LEU A 91 26.70 -12.16 -10.15
N LYS A 92 27.96 -11.97 -10.57
CA LYS A 92 28.41 -12.45 -11.89
C LYS A 92 28.24 -13.95 -12.04
N GLY A 93 28.54 -14.73 -11.00
CA GLY A 93 28.35 -16.19 -10.99
C GLY A 93 26.89 -16.62 -11.10
N LEU A 94 25.97 -15.82 -10.55
CA LEU A 94 24.53 -16.06 -10.59
C LEU A 94 23.83 -15.45 -11.81
N GLY A 95 24.53 -14.65 -12.62
CA GLY A 95 23.94 -13.89 -13.72
C GLY A 95 23.00 -12.77 -13.24
N LEU A 96 23.26 -12.21 -12.07
CA LEU A 96 22.47 -11.14 -11.45
C LEU A 96 23.18 -9.80 -11.59
N ASN A 97 22.41 -8.71 -11.66
CA ASN A 97 22.90 -7.34 -11.64
C ASN A 97 22.11 -6.50 -10.64
N GLY A 98 22.76 -5.62 -9.88
CA GLY A 98 22.10 -4.75 -8.92
C GLY A 98 23.04 -3.87 -8.12
N GLU A 99 22.48 -2.98 -7.30
CA GLU A 99 23.25 -2.18 -6.35
C GLU A 99 23.58 -3.01 -5.11
N ILE A 100 24.87 -3.20 -4.86
CA ILE A 100 25.38 -3.99 -3.73
C ILE A 100 25.53 -3.08 -2.50
N LYS A 101 25.06 -3.56 -1.35
CA LYS A 101 25.38 -2.97 -0.05
C LYS A 101 25.81 -4.08 0.91
N MET A 102 26.98 -3.94 1.50
CA MET A 102 27.42 -4.83 2.58
C MET A 102 26.47 -4.70 3.77
N THR A 103 26.26 -5.82 4.46
CA THR A 103 25.38 -5.88 5.64
C THR A 103 26.06 -6.66 6.73
N ASP A 104 26.00 -6.18 7.97
CA ASP A 104 26.48 -6.93 9.12
C ASP A 104 25.37 -7.87 9.60
N PHE A 105 25.52 -9.17 9.33
CA PHE A 105 24.59 -10.19 9.82
C PHE A 105 25.10 -10.74 11.15
N SER A 106 24.35 -10.50 12.22
CA SER A 106 24.61 -11.09 13.53
C SER A 106 23.73 -12.33 13.71
N PRO A 107 24.30 -13.55 13.62
CA PRO A 107 23.50 -14.76 13.62
C PRO A 107 22.86 -15.03 14.99
N PRO A 108 21.59 -15.45 15.05
CA PRO A 108 20.99 -15.98 16.27
C PRO A 108 21.78 -17.18 16.81
N ALA A 109 21.70 -17.42 18.12
CA ALA A 109 22.46 -18.48 18.79
C ALA A 109 22.20 -19.87 18.19
N GLN A 110 20.97 -20.12 17.73
CA GLN A 110 20.55 -21.35 17.07
C GLN A 110 21.29 -21.61 15.74
N LEU A 111 21.63 -20.55 15.01
CA LEU A 111 22.31 -20.60 13.70
C LEU A 111 23.83 -20.53 13.82
N ALA A 112 24.35 -19.94 14.90
CA ALA A 112 25.78 -19.69 15.09
C ALA A 112 26.64 -20.97 14.93
N GLY A 113 26.16 -22.11 15.41
CA GLY A 113 26.86 -23.40 15.28
C GLY A 113 27.02 -23.84 13.83
N LEU A 114 25.94 -23.76 13.03
CA LEU A 114 25.96 -24.15 11.62
C LEU A 114 26.74 -23.14 10.75
N LEU A 115 26.61 -21.85 11.06
CA LEU A 115 27.34 -20.80 10.35
C LEU A 115 28.82 -20.80 10.67
N GLY A 116 29.23 -21.32 11.83
CA GLY A 116 30.64 -21.54 12.16
C GLY A 116 31.36 -22.54 11.23
N GLU A 117 30.62 -23.36 10.46
CA GLU A 117 31.19 -24.23 9.43
C GLU A 117 31.55 -23.48 8.13
N LEU A 118 31.04 -22.25 7.94
CA LEU A 118 31.40 -21.38 6.82
C LEU A 118 32.66 -20.56 7.16
N LYS A 119 33.75 -20.82 6.44
CA LYS A 119 34.97 -20.00 6.53
C LYS A 119 34.81 -18.72 5.70
N ASP A 120 35.42 -17.63 6.14
CA ASP A 120 35.40 -16.35 5.43
C ASP A 120 33.98 -15.88 5.12
N ALA A 121 33.06 -16.06 6.07
CA ALA A 121 31.66 -15.73 5.89
C ALA A 121 31.45 -14.22 5.77
N PHE A 122 30.63 -13.81 4.82
CA PHE A 122 30.23 -12.42 4.63
C PHE A 122 28.78 -12.32 4.18
N SER A 123 28.16 -11.18 4.46
CA SER A 123 26.78 -10.88 4.08
C SER A 123 26.65 -9.56 3.34
N PHE A 124 25.74 -9.55 2.38
CA PHE A 124 25.42 -8.35 1.60
C PHE A 124 23.99 -8.45 1.07
N ARG A 125 23.44 -7.31 0.67
CA ARG A 125 22.16 -7.21 -0.02
C ARG A 125 22.32 -6.61 -1.40
N VAL A 126 21.40 -6.97 -2.29
CA VAL A 126 21.36 -6.52 -3.66
C VAL A 126 19.98 -6.02 -4.00
N GLN A 127 19.90 -4.76 -4.43
CA GLN A 127 18.67 -4.15 -4.91
C GLN A 127 18.67 -4.13 -6.43
N ALA A 128 17.68 -4.76 -7.06
CA ALA A 128 17.52 -4.65 -8.50
C ALA A 128 16.98 -3.29 -8.90
N ARG A 129 17.47 -2.78 -10.03
CA ARG A 129 17.00 -1.52 -10.61
C ARG A 129 15.63 -1.63 -11.28
N MET A 130 15.21 -2.82 -11.69
CA MET A 130 14.05 -3.02 -12.58
C MET A 130 12.84 -3.70 -11.93
N THR A 131 12.99 -4.37 -10.79
CA THR A 131 11.97 -5.30 -10.25
C THR A 131 11.03 -4.67 -9.22
N GLY A 132 10.81 -3.35 -9.26
CA GLY A 132 9.81 -2.72 -8.38
C GLY A 132 10.17 -2.72 -6.88
N GLY A 133 11.45 -2.89 -6.53
CA GLY A 133 11.91 -2.79 -5.14
C GLY A 133 12.19 -4.12 -4.45
N VAL A 134 12.35 -5.23 -5.16
CA VAL A 134 12.81 -6.48 -4.53
C VAL A 134 14.29 -6.36 -4.12
N VAL A 135 14.60 -6.76 -2.89
CA VAL A 135 15.95 -6.80 -2.31
C VAL A 135 16.29 -8.25 -1.97
N ILE A 136 17.44 -8.73 -2.47
CA ILE A 136 17.93 -10.08 -2.16
C ILE A 136 19.06 -9.95 -1.14
N PHE A 137 18.98 -10.71 -0.05
CA PHE A 137 20.03 -10.82 0.96
C PHE A 137 20.82 -12.10 0.74
N PHE A 138 22.14 -12.01 0.88
CA PHE A 138 23.05 -13.14 0.75
C PHE A 138 23.89 -13.25 2.02
N LEU A 139 24.07 -14.48 2.49
CA LEU A 139 25.05 -14.85 3.51
C LEU A 139 25.85 -16.03 2.95
N LEU A 140 27.14 -15.80 2.68
CA LEU A 140 27.97 -16.76 1.98
C LEU A 140 29.28 -16.99 2.70
N GLY A 141 29.81 -18.20 2.57
CA GLY A 141 31.16 -18.52 2.99
C GLY A 141 31.66 -19.79 2.32
N ARG A 142 32.88 -20.15 2.66
CA ARG A 142 33.55 -21.32 2.12
C ARG A 142 33.30 -22.54 3.00
N VAL A 143 32.69 -23.56 2.43
CA VAL A 143 32.59 -24.89 3.04
C VAL A 143 33.92 -25.61 2.85
N GLU A 144 34.51 -26.08 3.95
CA GLU A 144 35.85 -26.66 3.98
C GLU A 144 36.03 -27.79 2.95
N GLY A 145 37.07 -27.68 2.12
CA GLY A 145 37.41 -28.67 1.08
C GLY A 145 36.45 -28.74 -0.12
N ALA A 146 35.30 -28.05 -0.09
CA ALA A 146 34.25 -28.22 -1.09
C ALA A 146 34.09 -27.04 -2.05
N GLY A 147 33.94 -25.81 -1.55
CA GLY A 147 33.59 -24.65 -2.36
C GLY A 147 32.77 -23.60 -1.59
N TRP A 148 32.12 -22.70 -2.32
CA TRP A 148 31.32 -21.60 -1.78
C TRP A 148 29.83 -21.93 -1.72
N GLY A 149 29.20 -21.61 -0.59
CA GLY A 149 27.76 -21.75 -0.40
C GLY A 149 27.26 -20.98 0.81
N GLY A 150 25.96 -21.03 1.04
CA GLY A 150 25.33 -20.35 2.17
C GLY A 150 23.83 -20.20 1.97
N LEU A 151 23.29 -19.03 2.30
CA LEU A 151 21.86 -18.72 2.27
C LEU A 151 21.57 -17.50 1.38
N ALA A 152 20.37 -17.48 0.80
CA ALA A 152 19.79 -16.33 0.13
C ALA A 152 18.34 -16.12 0.58
N GLY A 153 17.97 -14.89 0.89
CA GLY A 153 16.65 -14.46 1.34
C GLY A 153 16.12 -13.31 0.48
N ILE A 154 14.81 -13.13 0.39
CA ILE A 154 14.19 -12.03 -0.37
C ILE A 154 13.36 -11.17 0.57
N ALA A 155 13.45 -9.85 0.38
CA ALA A 155 12.57 -8.88 0.99
C ALA A 155 11.98 -7.97 -0.08
N GLU A 156 10.76 -7.47 0.17
CA GLU A 156 10.23 -6.35 -0.58
C GLU A 156 10.64 -5.04 0.10
N LYS A 157 11.11 -4.07 -0.69
CA LYS A 157 11.47 -2.73 -0.18
C LYS A 157 10.30 -2.03 0.48
N VAL A 158 9.06 -2.32 0.06
CA VAL A 158 7.83 -1.76 0.66
C VAL A 158 7.77 -2.13 2.14
N VAL A 159 8.01 -3.40 2.48
CA VAL A 159 7.95 -3.89 3.86
C VAL A 159 9.09 -3.30 4.71
N ALA A 160 10.31 -3.23 4.16
CA ALA A 160 11.42 -2.57 4.86
C ALA A 160 11.14 -1.08 5.15
N LEU A 161 10.47 -0.39 4.22
CA LEU A 161 10.01 0.99 4.41
C LEU A 161 8.89 1.07 5.43
N GLU A 162 7.94 0.13 5.43
CA GLU A 162 6.84 0.08 6.40
C GLU A 162 7.37 -0.12 7.83
N GLY A 163 8.34 -1.02 8.03
CA GLY A 163 9.00 -1.20 9.32
C GLY A 163 9.72 0.06 9.80
N GLN A 164 10.39 0.79 8.89
CA GLN A 164 10.98 2.09 9.22
C GLN A 164 9.92 3.15 9.56
N ILE A 165 8.81 3.20 8.81
CA ILE A 165 7.69 4.12 9.06
C ILE A 165 7.06 3.83 10.42
N GLN A 166 6.84 2.56 10.77
CA GLN A 166 6.26 2.17 12.05
C GLN A 166 7.18 2.53 13.22
N LEU A 167 8.49 2.25 13.09
CA LEU A 167 9.50 2.59 14.09
C LEU A 167 9.59 4.11 14.30
N LEU A 168 9.61 4.90 13.21
CA LEU A 168 9.62 6.37 13.31
C LEU A 168 8.29 6.93 13.85
N SER A 169 7.16 6.28 13.57
CA SER A 169 5.85 6.67 14.10
C SER A 169 5.74 6.42 15.60
N GLU A 170 6.23 5.28 16.09
CA GLU A 170 6.28 4.98 17.52
C GLU A 170 7.22 5.95 18.25
N LEU A 171 8.40 6.24 17.68
CA LEU A 171 9.29 7.26 18.21
C LEU A 171 8.62 8.64 18.26
N HIS A 172 7.88 9.01 17.21
CA HIS A 172 7.13 10.27 17.17
C HIS A 172 6.09 10.32 18.31
N ASN A 173 5.32 9.26 18.50
CA ASN A 173 4.31 9.19 19.57
C ASN A 173 4.95 9.35 20.96
N ARG A 174 6.08 8.68 21.20
CA ARG A 174 6.87 8.83 22.44
C ARG A 174 7.43 10.25 22.62
N LEU A 175 7.90 10.89 21.56
CA LEU A 175 8.32 12.29 21.62
C LEU A 175 7.16 13.25 21.91
N GLN A 176 5.94 12.92 21.46
CA GLN A 176 4.75 13.71 21.76
C GLN A 176 4.32 13.61 23.22
N THR A 177 4.51 12.46 23.88
CA THR A 177 4.25 12.34 25.33
C THR A 177 5.25 13.17 26.14
N LEU A 178 6.54 13.19 25.76
CA LEU A 178 7.55 14.04 26.40
C LEU A 178 7.22 15.54 26.33
N ARG A 179 6.58 15.99 25.25
CA ARG A 179 6.15 17.40 25.10
C ARG A 179 5.11 17.83 26.14
N GLN A 180 4.49 16.89 26.86
CA GLN A 180 3.57 17.20 27.95
C GLN A 180 4.27 17.43 29.30
N ILE A 181 5.56 17.06 29.43
CA ILE A 181 6.32 17.21 30.68
C ILE A 181 6.58 18.69 31.03
N PRO A 182 7.02 19.57 30.11
CA PRO A 182 7.31 20.97 30.47
C PRO A 182 6.09 21.72 31.05
N PRO A 183 4.85 21.58 30.51
CA PRO A 183 3.65 22.12 31.16
C PRO A 183 3.39 21.61 32.58
N LEU A 184 3.74 20.35 32.89
CA LEU A 184 3.59 19.78 34.23
C LEU A 184 4.59 20.39 35.20
N LEU A 185 5.83 20.60 34.76
CA LEU A 185 6.87 21.30 35.53
C LEU A 185 6.53 22.77 35.80
N LEU A 186 5.77 23.41 34.91
CA LEU A 186 5.38 24.81 35.04
C LEU A 186 4.10 25.02 35.88
N LYS A 187 3.28 23.97 36.08
CA LYS A 187 2.01 24.05 36.83
C LYS A 187 2.14 23.72 38.32
N THR A 188 3.25 23.14 38.75
CA THR A 188 3.51 22.86 40.17
C THR A 188 3.88 24.14 40.92
N SER A 189 2.85 24.87 41.37
CA SER A 189 3.01 26.04 42.24
C SER A 189 3.64 25.68 43.60
N ILE A 190 4.84 26.19 43.84
CA ILE A 190 5.41 26.73 45.10
C ILE A 190 5.18 25.92 46.41
N THR A 191 5.01 24.61 46.35
CA THR A 191 5.29 23.73 47.49
C THR A 191 6.64 23.05 47.25
N PRO A 192 7.45 22.78 48.30
CA PRO A 192 8.81 22.28 48.12
C PRO A 192 8.76 21.00 47.31
N LEU A 193 9.23 21.08 46.06
CA LEU A 193 9.22 19.97 45.11
C LEU A 193 9.92 18.78 45.74
N SER A 194 9.17 17.74 46.08
CA SER A 194 9.77 16.45 46.34
C SER A 194 10.38 15.97 45.02
N THR A 195 11.72 15.96 44.97
CA THR A 195 12.50 15.47 43.82
C THR A 195 12.13 14.04 43.44
N GLN A 196 11.43 13.30 44.31
CA GLN A 196 10.91 11.97 44.02
C GLN A 196 9.77 11.98 43.00
N ALA A 197 8.94 13.03 42.94
CA ALA A 197 7.78 13.08 42.06
C ALA A 197 8.15 13.27 40.59
N LEU A 198 9.33 13.83 40.29
CA LEU A 198 9.81 14.10 38.91
C LEU A 198 10.74 13.03 38.35
N ARG A 199 11.18 12.08 39.19
CA ARG A 199 12.05 10.98 38.75
C ARG A 199 11.50 10.16 37.58
N PRO A 200 10.20 9.78 37.54
CA PRO A 200 9.71 8.96 36.43
C PRO A 200 9.74 9.70 35.09
N GLU A 201 9.48 11.02 35.08
CA GLU A 201 9.54 11.84 33.87
C GLU A 201 10.97 11.97 33.35
N PHE A 202 11.96 12.20 34.23
CA PHE A 202 13.37 12.23 33.83
C PHE A 202 13.87 10.88 33.33
N GLN A 203 13.39 9.79 33.94
CA GLN A 203 13.68 8.43 33.49
C GLN A 203 13.11 8.18 32.09
N GLN A 204 11.88 8.62 31.82
CA GLN A 204 11.26 8.52 30.50
C GLN A 204 12.02 9.33 29.43
N VAL A 205 12.50 10.53 29.76
CA VAL A 205 13.36 11.33 28.87
C VAL A 205 14.64 10.58 28.52
N LYS A 206 15.27 9.94 29.52
CA LYS A 206 16.49 9.16 29.32
C LYS A 206 16.25 7.95 28.41
N GLU A 207 15.19 7.18 28.66
CA GLU A 207 14.84 6.00 27.84
C GLU A 207 14.59 6.36 26.37
N ILE A 208 13.93 7.48 26.11
CA ILE A 208 13.70 7.96 24.74
C ILE A 208 15.01 8.44 24.12
N ALA A 209 15.88 9.12 24.87
CA ALA A 209 17.20 9.51 24.37
C ALA A 209 18.06 8.28 24.00
N ASP A 210 18.03 7.24 24.83
CA ASP A 210 18.73 5.99 24.56
C ASP A 210 18.12 5.25 23.36
N THR A 211 16.78 5.25 23.23
CA THR A 211 16.09 4.71 22.04
C THR A 211 16.51 5.43 20.77
N ILE A 212 16.57 6.77 20.77
CA ILE A 212 17.01 7.56 19.61
C ILE A 212 18.42 7.18 19.19
N ARG A 213 19.31 6.90 20.15
CA ARG A 213 20.71 6.53 19.88
C ARG A 213 20.88 5.10 19.34
N THR A 214 19.84 4.28 19.34
CA THR A 214 19.92 2.93 18.78
C THR A 214 20.13 2.97 17.27
N GLU A 215 20.94 2.05 16.75
CA GLU A 215 21.29 1.98 15.33
C GLU A 215 20.07 1.84 14.39
N PRO A 216 19.03 1.04 14.72
CA PRO A 216 17.84 0.93 13.87
C PRO A 216 17.10 2.26 13.68
N VAL A 217 17.00 3.07 14.73
CA VAL A 217 16.38 4.41 14.67
C VAL A 217 17.25 5.37 13.86
N GLN A 218 18.56 5.36 14.08
CA GLN A 218 19.48 6.21 13.34
C GLN A 218 19.47 5.87 11.84
N GLU A 219 19.42 4.59 11.48
CA GLU A 219 19.34 4.15 10.09
C GLU A 219 18.00 4.52 9.44
N ALA A 220 16.88 4.35 10.14
CA ALA A 220 15.57 4.79 9.66
C ALA A 220 15.53 6.31 9.43
N LEU A 221 16.13 7.10 10.34
CA LEU A 221 16.23 8.56 10.20
C LEU A 221 17.12 8.98 9.03
N ARG A 222 18.28 8.31 8.83
CA ARG A 222 19.15 8.54 7.67
C ARG A 222 18.41 8.22 6.38
N THR A 223 17.76 7.07 6.31
CA THR A 223 16.96 6.66 5.13
C THR A 223 15.84 7.67 4.83
N ALA A 224 15.11 8.13 5.86
CA ALA A 224 14.07 9.14 5.69
C ALA A 224 14.64 10.49 5.21
N ARG A 225 15.82 10.90 5.69
CA ARG A 225 16.50 12.12 5.22
C ARG A 225 16.93 11.98 3.76
N ASP A 226 17.59 10.88 3.41
CA ASP A 226 18.08 10.64 2.06
C ASP A 226 16.89 10.52 1.07
N SER A 227 15.76 9.98 1.53
CA SER A 227 14.49 9.96 0.78
C SER A 227 13.92 11.37 0.57
N LEU A 228 13.96 12.23 1.59
CA LEU A 228 13.53 13.63 1.49
C LEU A 228 14.42 14.44 0.54
N GLU A 229 15.73 14.19 0.53
CA GLU A 229 16.67 14.80 -0.40
C GLU A 229 16.43 14.33 -1.84
N SER A 230 16.05 13.06 -2.01
CA SER A 230 15.75 12.46 -3.31
C SER A 230 14.40 12.92 -3.89
N ASP A 231 13.39 13.08 -3.03
CA ASP A 231 12.05 13.55 -3.42
C ASP A 231 11.45 14.47 -2.35
N SER A 232 11.61 15.78 -2.56
CA SER A 232 11.02 16.81 -1.71
C SER A 232 9.64 17.25 -2.18
N ARG A 233 9.08 16.64 -3.24
CA ARG A 233 7.78 17.05 -3.79
C ARG A 233 6.69 16.56 -2.84
N ASP A 234 5.64 17.35 -2.69
CA ASP A 234 4.48 17.10 -1.82
C ASP A 234 4.69 17.05 -0.28
N LEU A 235 5.94 17.03 0.21
CA LEU A 235 6.22 17.14 1.65
C LEU A 235 6.21 18.60 2.08
N ASN A 236 5.05 19.11 2.51
CA ASN A 236 4.94 20.46 3.06
C ASN A 236 5.59 20.51 4.46
N PRO A 237 6.73 21.20 4.66
CA PRO A 237 7.41 21.24 5.97
C PRO A 237 6.61 21.98 7.05
N ASN A 238 5.48 22.60 6.69
CA ASN A 238 4.62 23.34 7.61
C ASN A 238 3.52 22.50 8.28
N LEU A 239 3.85 21.33 8.83
CA LEU A 239 2.96 20.54 9.72
C LEU A 239 2.43 21.35 10.92
N ARG A 240 3.13 22.43 11.29
CA ARG A 240 2.75 23.32 12.39
C ARG A 240 1.44 24.09 12.11
N ARG A 241 1.04 24.24 10.84
CA ARG A 241 -0.17 25.00 10.47
C ARG A 241 -1.44 24.14 10.46
N GLU A 242 -1.34 22.83 10.20
CA GLU A 242 -2.50 21.91 10.25
C GLU A 242 -2.99 21.65 11.67
N ASN A 243 -2.08 21.48 12.64
CA ASN A 243 -2.45 21.22 14.04
C ASN A 243 -3.17 22.39 14.73
N ARG A 244 -3.14 23.61 14.16
CA ARG A 244 -3.93 24.74 14.68
C ARG A 244 -5.41 24.66 14.31
N LYS A 245 -5.81 23.93 13.26
CA LYS A 245 -7.24 23.75 12.92
C LYS A 245 -7.95 22.71 13.81
N ARG A 246 -7.20 21.79 14.46
CA ARG A 246 -7.76 20.73 15.34
C ARG A 246 -7.88 21.10 16.82
N ARG A 247 -7.47 22.32 17.23
CA ARG A 247 -7.55 22.78 18.63
C ARG A 247 -8.76 23.68 18.90
N ARG A 248 -9.96 23.24 18.50
CA ARG A 248 -11.18 23.76 19.12
C ARG A 248 -11.33 23.06 20.48
N ALA A 249 -11.71 23.79 21.52
CA ALA A 249 -11.99 23.20 22.83
C ALA A 249 -13.07 22.10 22.68
N PRO A 250 -13.05 21.03 23.50
CA PRO A 250 -14.18 20.11 23.57
C PRO A 250 -15.44 20.92 23.87
N SER A 251 -16.47 20.72 23.05
CA SER A 251 -17.78 21.33 23.26
C SER A 251 -18.33 20.95 24.65
N PRO A 252 -19.10 21.83 25.31
CA PRO A 252 -19.56 21.62 26.68
C PRO A 252 -20.44 20.36 26.82
N GLU A 253 -20.49 19.86 28.05
CA GLU A 253 -21.19 18.66 28.53
C GLU A 253 -22.59 18.40 27.97
N SER A 254 -22.81 17.11 27.68
CA SER A 254 -24.07 16.39 27.59
C SER A 254 -24.99 16.75 26.41
N PRO A 255 -25.17 15.82 25.44
CA PRO A 255 -26.16 16.02 24.40
C PRO A 255 -27.54 16.12 25.04
N GLN A 256 -28.31 17.14 24.64
CA GLN A 256 -29.76 17.10 24.83
C GLN A 256 -30.28 15.74 24.32
N PRO A 257 -31.32 15.15 24.95
CA PRO A 257 -31.89 13.89 24.47
C PRO A 257 -32.14 14.03 22.98
N TYR A 258 -31.60 13.09 22.20
CA TYR A 258 -31.66 13.06 20.75
C TYR A 258 -33.11 13.28 20.33
N ILE A 259 -33.44 14.53 20.00
CA ILE A 259 -34.63 14.84 19.24
C ILE A 259 -34.28 14.24 17.90
N GLY A 260 -34.88 13.09 17.59
CA GLY A 260 -34.77 12.52 16.26
C GLY A 260 -35.05 13.64 15.30
N GLN A 261 -34.00 14.13 14.64
CA GLN A 261 -34.18 15.04 13.53
C GLN A 261 -35.13 14.26 12.63
N GLU A 262 -36.33 14.80 12.41
CA GLU A 262 -37.21 14.24 11.41
C GLU A 262 -36.35 14.21 10.15
N ASP A 263 -35.94 13.01 9.76
CA ASP A 263 -35.17 12.78 8.56
C ASP A 263 -36.12 13.17 7.44
N LYS A 264 -36.13 14.46 7.09
CA LYS A 264 -36.52 14.92 5.78
C LYS A 264 -35.50 14.28 4.86
N THR A 265 -35.76 13.04 4.50
CA THR A 265 -35.05 12.26 3.50
C THR A 265 -35.33 12.93 2.16
N THR A 266 -34.75 14.11 1.96
CA THR A 266 -34.56 14.67 0.63
C THR A 266 -33.65 13.68 -0.06
N SER A 267 -34.26 12.79 -0.85
CA SER A 267 -33.55 11.82 -1.67
C SER A 267 -32.42 12.54 -2.40
N LEU A 268 -31.20 11.99 -2.32
CA LEU A 268 -30.03 12.61 -2.96
C LEU A 268 -30.10 12.51 -4.48
N PHE A 269 -30.97 11.64 -5.00
CA PHE A 269 -31.22 11.45 -6.41
C PHE A 269 -32.57 12.07 -6.78
N PRO A 270 -32.68 12.72 -7.95
CA PRO A 270 -33.98 13.16 -8.45
C PRO A 270 -34.94 11.98 -8.59
N ALA A 271 -36.19 12.19 -8.17
CA ALA A 271 -37.27 11.29 -8.55
C ALA A 271 -37.52 11.47 -10.04
N ASN A 272 -37.21 10.44 -10.84
CA ASN A 272 -37.68 10.39 -12.23
C ASN A 272 -39.15 9.98 -12.19
N GLU A 273 -40.05 10.96 -12.12
CA GLU A 273 -41.50 10.70 -12.09
C GLU A 273 -42.01 10.09 -13.41
N ASP A 274 -41.33 10.40 -14.53
CA ASP A 274 -41.78 10.02 -15.88
C ASP A 274 -41.38 8.59 -16.30
N GLU A 275 -40.34 8.02 -15.68
CA GLU A 275 -39.82 6.70 -16.06
C GLU A 275 -39.85 5.74 -14.88
N GLY A 276 -40.67 4.69 -14.98
CA GLY A 276 -40.70 3.61 -13.99
C GLY A 276 -39.34 2.90 -13.85
N PRO A 277 -39.14 2.15 -12.74
CA PRO A 277 -37.87 1.50 -12.45
C PRO A 277 -37.46 0.51 -13.55
N LEU A 278 -36.24 0.68 -14.07
CA LEU A 278 -35.71 -0.15 -15.14
C LEU A 278 -35.58 -1.63 -14.71
N LYS A 279 -36.21 -2.53 -15.48
CA LYS A 279 -36.08 -3.98 -15.31
C LYS A 279 -34.91 -4.54 -16.11
N PHE A 280 -34.40 -5.71 -15.72
CA PHE A 280 -33.31 -6.40 -16.43
C PHE A 280 -33.60 -6.61 -17.92
N GLU A 281 -34.84 -6.98 -18.27
CA GLU A 281 -35.29 -7.21 -19.65
C GLU A 281 -35.19 -5.95 -20.53
N GLY A 282 -35.37 -4.77 -19.94
CA GLY A 282 -35.29 -3.47 -20.61
C GLY A 282 -33.88 -2.88 -20.67
N LEU A 283 -32.86 -3.55 -20.11
CA LEU A 283 -31.53 -2.98 -20.01
C LEU A 283 -30.89 -2.76 -21.39
N SER A 284 -31.05 -3.72 -22.31
CA SER A 284 -30.47 -3.64 -23.66
C SER A 284 -31.08 -2.48 -24.47
N SER A 285 -32.41 -2.33 -24.44
CA SER A 285 -33.09 -1.23 -25.12
C SER A 285 -32.73 0.12 -24.51
N TYR A 286 -32.65 0.20 -23.17
CA TYR A 286 -32.19 1.40 -22.48
C TYR A 286 -30.77 1.81 -22.89
N ILE A 287 -29.82 0.87 -22.96
CA ILE A 287 -28.44 1.14 -23.40
C ILE A 287 -28.42 1.68 -24.84
N GLN A 288 -29.20 1.07 -25.74
CA GLN A 288 -29.25 1.49 -27.14
C GLN A 288 -29.86 2.89 -27.29
N ASP A 289 -30.99 3.14 -26.62
CA ASP A 289 -31.66 4.43 -26.61
C ASP A 289 -30.75 5.52 -26.03
N PHE A 290 -30.13 5.25 -24.88
CA PHE A 290 -29.17 6.15 -24.24
C PHE A 290 -28.00 6.48 -25.18
N ASN A 291 -27.37 5.48 -25.78
CA ASN A 291 -26.22 5.67 -26.68
C ASN A 291 -26.57 6.40 -27.98
N SER A 292 -27.85 6.43 -28.36
CA SER A 292 -28.35 7.17 -29.53
C SER A 292 -28.64 8.63 -29.22
N LYS A 293 -29.09 8.94 -27.99
CA LYS A 293 -29.47 10.29 -27.55
C LYS A 293 -28.31 11.08 -26.95
N HIS A 294 -27.31 10.41 -26.40
CA HIS A 294 -26.20 11.03 -25.68
C HIS A 294 -24.85 10.81 -26.37
N GLU A 295 -23.94 11.77 -26.18
CA GLU A 295 -22.56 11.68 -26.64
C GLU A 295 -21.75 10.64 -25.84
N TRP A 296 -22.18 10.35 -24.62
CA TRP A 296 -21.57 9.36 -23.73
C TRP A 296 -21.97 7.94 -24.12
N LYS A 297 -21.15 6.98 -23.69
CA LYS A 297 -21.35 5.58 -24.06
C LYS A 297 -21.53 4.69 -22.84
N LEU A 298 -22.56 3.85 -22.90
CA LEU A 298 -22.88 2.82 -21.94
C LEU A 298 -22.71 1.45 -22.62
N HIS A 299 -21.97 0.53 -22.00
CA HIS A 299 -21.70 -0.79 -22.53
C HIS A 299 -21.81 -1.85 -21.43
N LEU A 300 -22.26 -3.05 -21.78
CA LEU A 300 -22.11 -4.22 -20.92
C LEU A 300 -20.63 -4.63 -20.88
N TRP A 301 -20.07 -4.68 -19.68
CA TRP A 301 -18.70 -5.13 -19.49
C TRP A 301 -18.70 -6.60 -19.09
N ARG A 302 -17.92 -7.41 -19.81
CA ARG A 302 -17.73 -8.83 -19.50
C ARG A 302 -16.25 -9.15 -19.47
N ARG A 303 -15.79 -9.82 -18.41
CA ARG A 303 -14.41 -10.26 -18.29
C ARG A 303 -14.11 -11.30 -19.37
N THR A 304 -13.14 -11.04 -20.24
CA THR A 304 -12.80 -11.91 -21.37
C THR A 304 -12.18 -13.25 -20.93
N ARG A 305 -11.68 -13.33 -19.68
CA ARG A 305 -11.04 -14.53 -19.11
C ARG A 305 -11.46 -14.69 -17.64
N GLY A 306 -12.20 -15.76 -17.35
CA GLY A 306 -12.69 -16.13 -16.02
C GLY A 306 -13.99 -16.93 -16.09
N LEU A 307 -14.18 -17.90 -15.19
CA LEU A 307 -15.48 -18.54 -14.99
C LEU A 307 -16.51 -17.45 -14.71
N ALA A 308 -17.54 -17.38 -15.54
CA ALA A 308 -18.59 -16.39 -15.41
C ALA A 308 -19.33 -16.64 -14.10
N ASP A 309 -19.06 -15.81 -13.09
CA ASP A 309 -19.89 -15.76 -11.91
C ASP A 309 -21.23 -15.16 -12.35
N GLN A 310 -22.26 -15.99 -12.41
CA GLN A 310 -23.50 -15.71 -13.14
C GLN A 310 -24.34 -14.57 -12.51
N ALA A 311 -23.97 -14.08 -11.33
CA ALA A 311 -24.80 -13.19 -10.53
C ALA A 311 -24.57 -11.69 -10.75
N THR A 312 -23.40 -11.25 -11.24
CA THR A 312 -23.07 -9.82 -11.27
C THR A 312 -23.07 -9.24 -12.67
N THR A 313 -23.92 -8.24 -12.91
CA THR A 313 -23.94 -7.50 -14.18
C THR A 313 -23.19 -6.19 -14.01
N ILE A 314 -22.13 -5.98 -14.79
CA ILE A 314 -21.34 -4.75 -14.74
C ILE A 314 -21.57 -3.94 -16.02
N LEU A 315 -21.89 -2.66 -15.85
CA LEU A 315 -21.95 -1.69 -16.93
C LEU A 315 -20.71 -0.81 -16.90
N ARG A 316 -20.16 -0.53 -18.07
CA ARG A 316 -19.13 0.46 -18.30
C ARG A 316 -19.77 1.72 -18.89
N PHE A 317 -19.70 2.82 -18.16
CA PHE A 317 -20.07 4.15 -18.63
C PHE A 317 -18.80 4.94 -18.99
N THR A 318 -18.81 5.63 -20.13
CA THR A 318 -17.62 6.35 -20.63
C THR A 318 -18.01 7.74 -21.10
N ILE A 319 -17.37 8.75 -20.52
CA ILE A 319 -17.33 10.12 -21.03
C ILE A 319 -15.96 10.29 -21.73
N PRO A 320 -15.94 10.50 -23.06
CA PRO A 320 -14.68 10.68 -23.80
C PRO A 320 -13.80 11.73 -23.14
N ASP A 321 -12.52 11.40 -22.96
CA ASP A 321 -11.48 12.28 -22.36
C ASP A 321 -11.74 12.79 -20.93
N VAL A 322 -12.84 12.40 -20.27
CA VAL A 322 -13.17 12.83 -18.90
C VAL A 322 -13.10 11.69 -17.90
N LEU A 323 -13.87 10.61 -18.06
CA LEU A 323 -13.87 9.48 -17.12
C LEU A 323 -14.40 8.18 -17.74
N THR A 324 -14.00 7.05 -17.14
CA THR A 324 -14.67 5.75 -17.30
C THR A 324 -15.19 5.32 -15.93
N ALA A 325 -16.45 4.93 -15.83
CA ALA A 325 -17.06 4.40 -14.62
C ALA A 325 -17.53 2.96 -14.82
N TYR A 326 -17.37 2.13 -13.81
CA TYR A 326 -17.93 0.78 -13.75
C TYR A 326 -19.03 0.73 -12.70
N ILE A 327 -20.23 0.38 -13.14
CA ILE A 327 -21.44 0.32 -12.34
C ILE A 327 -21.77 -1.16 -12.14
N THR A 328 -21.73 -1.63 -10.88
CA THR A 328 -22.13 -2.99 -10.53
C THR A 328 -23.62 -3.00 -10.23
N LEU A 329 -24.37 -3.85 -10.94
CA LEU A 329 -25.81 -3.98 -10.80
C LEU A 329 -26.18 -5.31 -10.14
N VAL A 330 -27.22 -5.21 -9.32
CA VAL A 330 -27.91 -6.35 -8.72
C VAL A 330 -29.37 -6.34 -9.17
N VAL A 331 -29.89 -7.52 -9.49
CA VAL A 331 -31.30 -7.70 -9.84
C VAL A 331 -32.07 -7.98 -8.56
N ALA A 332 -32.99 -7.08 -8.20
CA ALA A 332 -33.88 -7.28 -7.05
C ALA A 332 -34.91 -8.39 -7.34
N THR A 333 -35.60 -8.87 -6.30
CA THR A 333 -36.59 -9.96 -6.40
C THR A 333 -37.76 -9.64 -7.33
N ASN A 334 -38.08 -8.36 -7.52
CA ASN A 334 -39.10 -7.86 -8.45
C ASN A 334 -38.59 -7.66 -9.89
N GLY A 335 -37.34 -8.04 -10.17
CA GLY A 335 -36.69 -7.89 -11.48
C GLY A 335 -36.16 -6.48 -11.79
N VAL A 336 -36.23 -5.55 -10.83
CA VAL A 336 -35.69 -4.18 -10.96
C VAL A 336 -34.18 -4.19 -10.81
N LEU A 337 -33.50 -3.39 -11.64
CA LEU A 337 -32.06 -3.17 -11.56
C LEU A 337 -31.72 -2.12 -10.51
N LEU A 338 -30.97 -2.54 -9.49
CA LEU A 338 -30.43 -1.67 -8.45
C LEU A 338 -28.93 -1.52 -8.64
N THR A 339 -28.41 -0.33 -8.32
CA THR A 339 -26.97 -0.10 -8.31
C THR A 339 -26.41 -0.49 -6.94
N GLU A 340 -25.45 -1.42 -6.94
CA GLU A 340 -24.78 -1.90 -5.72
C GLU A 340 -23.51 -1.08 -5.43
N SER A 341 -22.66 -0.90 -6.45
CA SER A 341 -21.40 -0.17 -6.31
C SER A 341 -21.02 0.56 -7.59
N LEU A 342 -20.20 1.60 -7.43
CA LEU A 342 -19.72 2.45 -8.52
C LEU A 342 -18.26 2.81 -8.29
N THR A 343 -17.42 2.58 -9.30
CA THR A 343 -16.01 2.97 -9.30
C THR A 343 -15.70 3.79 -10.54
N THR A 344 -14.81 4.78 -10.42
CA THR A 344 -14.45 5.70 -11.50
C THR A 344 -12.94 5.73 -11.72
N PHE A 345 -12.56 5.92 -12.99
CA PHE A 345 -11.18 5.88 -13.48
C PHE A 345 -10.97 6.95 -14.55
N SER A 346 -9.71 7.30 -14.77
CA SER A 346 -9.27 8.04 -15.94
C SER A 346 -9.59 7.28 -17.23
N PRO A 347 -9.92 7.96 -18.34
CA PRO A 347 -10.15 7.32 -19.64
C PRO A 347 -9.01 6.42 -20.12
N ARG A 348 -7.77 6.69 -19.65
CA ARG A 348 -6.56 5.96 -20.05
C ARG A 348 -6.16 4.86 -19.07
N GLU A 349 -6.80 4.77 -17.90
CA GLU A 349 -6.50 3.74 -16.92
C GLU A 349 -7.06 2.38 -17.35
N LYS A 350 -6.19 1.37 -17.44
CA LYS A 350 -6.57 -0.03 -17.73
C LYS A 350 -6.66 -0.82 -16.44
N LYS A 351 -7.65 -0.48 -15.62
CA LYS A 351 -7.88 -1.03 -14.28
C LYS A 351 -9.14 -1.89 -14.24
N SER A 352 -9.20 -2.84 -13.32
CA SER A 352 -10.38 -3.72 -13.14
C SER A 352 -11.48 -2.99 -12.36
N PRO A 353 -12.77 -3.34 -12.54
CA PRO A 353 -13.89 -2.66 -11.87
C PRO A 353 -13.78 -2.58 -10.34
N HIS A 354 -13.08 -3.53 -9.72
CA HIS A 354 -12.92 -3.63 -8.26
C HIS A 354 -11.60 -3.03 -7.74
N SER A 355 -10.80 -2.43 -8.62
CA SER A 355 -9.55 -1.76 -8.22
C SER A 355 -9.77 -0.28 -7.93
N GLN A 356 -8.78 0.38 -7.34
CA GLN A 356 -8.80 1.82 -7.10
C GLN A 356 -8.01 2.55 -8.20
N SER A 357 -8.44 3.77 -8.53
CA SER A 357 -7.70 4.64 -9.44
C SER A 357 -6.40 5.12 -8.79
N GLU A 358 -5.36 5.27 -9.61
CA GLU A 358 -4.07 5.84 -9.18
C GLU A 358 -4.11 7.37 -9.06
N PHE A 359 -5.10 8.03 -9.66
CA PHE A 359 -5.22 9.49 -9.60
C PHE A 359 -6.17 9.92 -8.49
N GLY A 360 -5.70 10.84 -7.64
CA GLY A 360 -6.45 11.33 -6.49
C GLY A 360 -7.84 11.88 -6.83
N VAL A 361 -8.02 12.51 -8.00
CA VAL A 361 -9.32 13.04 -8.45
C VAL A 361 -10.37 11.93 -8.58
N TYR A 362 -10.04 10.83 -9.26
CA TYR A 362 -10.97 9.72 -9.48
C TYR A 362 -11.14 8.85 -8.23
N ARG A 363 -10.12 8.79 -7.35
CA ARG A 363 -10.27 8.18 -6.03
C ARG A 363 -11.31 8.93 -5.19
N SER A 364 -11.17 10.26 -5.08
CA SER A 364 -12.14 11.11 -4.37
C SER A 364 -13.54 11.07 -5.03
N LEU A 365 -13.61 11.03 -6.36
CA LEU A 365 -14.87 10.89 -7.08
C LEU A 365 -15.56 9.56 -6.76
N SER A 366 -14.82 8.45 -6.80
CA SER A 366 -15.33 7.12 -6.46
C SER A 366 -15.81 7.05 -5.01
N GLU A 367 -15.06 7.63 -4.07
CA GLU A 367 -15.47 7.73 -2.66
C GLU A 367 -16.77 8.52 -2.48
N GLN A 368 -16.92 9.66 -3.15
CA GLN A 368 -18.15 10.47 -3.06
C GLN A 368 -19.35 9.74 -3.67
N MET A 369 -19.18 9.09 -4.82
CA MET A 369 -20.24 8.31 -5.46
C MET A 369 -20.65 7.10 -4.62
N ALA A 370 -19.68 6.38 -4.05
CA ALA A 370 -19.95 5.26 -3.15
C ALA A 370 -20.75 5.71 -1.92
N GLN A 371 -20.40 6.85 -1.32
CA GLN A 371 -21.17 7.44 -0.21
C GLN A 371 -22.62 7.76 -0.62
N MET A 372 -22.83 8.32 -1.81
CA MET A 372 -24.18 8.61 -2.31
C MET A 372 -25.01 7.34 -2.53
N VAL A 373 -24.44 6.33 -3.20
CA VAL A 373 -25.13 5.04 -3.45
C VAL A 373 -25.44 4.31 -2.13
N GLN A 374 -24.50 4.31 -1.18
CA GLN A 374 -24.70 3.67 0.13
C GLN A 374 -25.74 4.38 1.00
N SER A 375 -25.84 5.70 0.91
CA SER A 375 -26.83 6.48 1.66
C SER A 375 -28.27 6.26 1.18
N GLN A 376 -28.45 5.80 -0.06
CA GLN A 376 -29.75 5.48 -0.64
C GLN A 376 -29.73 4.06 -1.24
N PRO A 377 -29.76 3.01 -0.40
CA PRO A 377 -29.77 1.63 -0.87
C PRO A 377 -31.03 1.40 -1.70
N GLY A 378 -30.84 1.02 -2.97
CA GLY A 378 -31.94 0.87 -3.93
C GLY A 378 -32.04 1.99 -4.97
N VAL A 379 -31.02 2.84 -5.11
CA VAL A 379 -30.95 3.76 -6.24
C VAL A 379 -30.97 2.99 -7.57
N GLY A 380 -31.92 3.33 -8.43
CA GLY A 380 -32.07 2.73 -9.76
C GLY A 380 -30.93 3.16 -10.71
N LEU A 381 -30.66 2.34 -11.72
CA LEU A 381 -29.62 2.62 -12.72
C LEU A 381 -29.79 4.01 -13.38
N GLN A 382 -31.03 4.41 -13.70
CA GLN A 382 -31.33 5.68 -14.36
C GLN A 382 -30.84 6.89 -13.53
N GLY A 383 -31.05 6.88 -12.21
CA GLY A 383 -30.60 7.96 -11.33
C GLY A 383 -29.07 8.07 -11.26
N VAL A 384 -28.38 6.93 -11.22
CA VAL A 384 -26.91 6.88 -11.22
C VAL A 384 -26.33 7.31 -12.57
N VAL A 385 -26.94 6.90 -13.68
CA VAL A 385 -26.55 7.35 -15.01
C VAL A 385 -26.76 8.86 -15.12
N GLY A 386 -27.91 9.40 -14.69
CA GLY A 386 -28.17 10.84 -14.66
C GLY A 386 -27.17 11.63 -13.80
N LEU A 387 -26.73 11.06 -12.67
CA LEU A 387 -25.62 11.62 -11.88
C LEU A 387 -24.30 11.62 -12.67
N LEU A 388 -23.93 10.50 -13.30
CA LEU A 388 -22.70 10.38 -14.10
C LEU A 388 -22.67 11.36 -15.28
N CYS A 389 -23.82 11.58 -15.90
CA CYS A 389 -24.04 12.57 -16.95
C CYS A 389 -23.62 13.99 -16.50
N ALA A 390 -23.91 14.36 -15.25
CA ALA A 390 -23.55 15.66 -14.70
C ALA A 390 -22.03 15.90 -14.55
N TYR A 391 -21.20 14.88 -14.78
CA TYR A 391 -19.74 14.99 -14.75
C TYR A 391 -19.10 15.26 -16.11
N GLY A 392 -19.89 15.48 -17.19
CA GLY A 392 -19.35 15.86 -18.50
C GLY A 392 -18.44 17.10 -18.44
N GLY A 393 -18.73 18.03 -17.53
CA GLY A 393 -17.94 19.24 -17.29
C GLY A 393 -16.89 19.14 -16.18
N LEU A 394 -16.51 17.95 -15.68
CA LEU A 394 -15.72 17.79 -14.45
C LEU A 394 -14.48 18.71 -14.36
N PHE A 395 -13.74 18.88 -15.46
CA PHE A 395 -12.49 19.67 -15.48
C PHE A 395 -12.65 21.13 -15.93
N VAL A 396 -13.87 21.56 -16.28
CA VAL A 396 -14.15 22.92 -16.79
C VAL A 396 -15.20 23.66 -15.97
N GLU A 397 -16.06 22.93 -15.27
CA GLU A 397 -17.15 23.47 -14.47
C GLU A 397 -16.61 24.14 -13.20
N ARG A 398 -17.17 25.30 -12.86
CA ARG A 398 -16.81 26.04 -11.65
C ARG A 398 -17.66 25.55 -10.48
N CYS A 399 -17.03 25.37 -9.33
CA CYS A 399 -17.72 25.07 -8.08
C CYS A 399 -18.73 26.18 -7.73
N ARG A 400 -20.03 25.85 -7.53
CA ARG A 400 -21.05 26.85 -7.14
C ARG A 400 -20.77 27.54 -5.80
N GLY A 401 -19.92 26.95 -4.94
CA GLY A 401 -19.60 27.52 -3.62
C GLY A 401 -18.42 28.50 -3.61
N CYS A 402 -17.38 28.27 -4.42
CA CYS A 402 -16.17 29.11 -4.43
C CYS A 402 -15.81 29.68 -5.80
N GLU A 403 -16.61 29.37 -6.83
CA GLU A 403 -16.48 29.79 -8.23
C GLU A 403 -15.17 29.39 -8.93
N ARG A 404 -14.40 28.47 -8.33
CA ARG A 404 -13.15 27.97 -8.91
C ARG A 404 -13.36 26.62 -9.58
N VAL A 405 -12.57 26.35 -10.61
CA VAL A 405 -12.50 25.02 -11.25
C VAL A 405 -11.68 24.07 -10.38
N LEU A 406 -10.52 24.47 -9.88
CA LEU A 406 -9.70 23.66 -8.97
C LEU A 406 -9.79 24.17 -7.54
N SER A 407 -9.87 23.26 -6.58
CA SER A 407 -9.77 23.58 -5.16
C SER A 407 -8.38 24.17 -4.84
N SER A 408 -8.34 25.11 -3.89
CA SER A 408 -7.04 25.62 -3.38
C SER A 408 -6.29 24.58 -2.57
N GLU A 409 -7.01 23.60 -2.01
CA GLU A 409 -6.47 22.49 -1.23
C GLU A 409 -6.55 21.23 -2.11
N GLY A 410 -5.40 20.71 -2.54
CA GLY A 410 -5.30 19.44 -3.28
C GLY A 410 -5.52 19.50 -4.80
N HIS A 411 -5.79 20.68 -5.39
CA HIS A 411 -5.97 20.86 -6.83
C HIS A 411 -7.00 19.91 -7.46
N VAL A 412 -8.06 19.59 -6.72
CA VAL A 412 -9.12 18.66 -7.16
C VAL A 412 -10.26 19.47 -7.78
N PRO A 413 -10.83 19.06 -8.94
CA PRO A 413 -12.03 19.67 -9.50
C PRO A 413 -13.25 19.51 -8.57
N PRO A 414 -14.38 20.19 -8.84
CA PRO A 414 -15.59 19.99 -8.06
C PRO A 414 -16.15 18.58 -8.31
N VAL A 415 -15.76 17.62 -7.47
CA VAL A 415 -16.17 16.21 -7.57
C VAL A 415 -17.51 15.91 -6.89
N VAL A 416 -18.05 16.83 -6.09
CA VAL A 416 -19.37 16.65 -5.44
C VAL A 416 -20.46 17.16 -6.39
N ARG A 417 -21.55 16.41 -6.50
CA ARG A 417 -22.79 16.83 -7.18
C ARG A 417 -23.92 16.88 -6.17
N GLU A 418 -24.67 17.97 -6.19
CA GLU A 418 -25.81 18.20 -5.31
C GLU A 418 -27.02 18.57 -6.16
N TRP A 419 -28.14 17.84 -6.01
CA TRP A 419 -29.36 18.14 -6.75
C TRP A 419 -30.11 19.29 -6.06
N ARG A 420 -30.25 20.43 -6.74
CA ARG A 420 -31.03 21.59 -6.28
C ARG A 420 -31.75 22.24 -7.45
N ASP A 421 -32.99 22.64 -7.23
CA ASP A 421 -33.79 23.41 -8.20
C ASP A 421 -33.90 22.74 -9.58
N GLY A 422 -33.92 21.40 -9.62
CA GLY A 422 -34.01 20.64 -10.87
C GLY A 422 -32.68 20.48 -11.62
N GLU A 423 -31.55 20.85 -11.03
CA GLU A 423 -30.23 20.76 -11.65
C GLU A 423 -29.17 20.15 -10.71
N TRP A 424 -28.17 19.49 -11.29
CA TRP A 424 -26.97 19.07 -10.57
C TRP A 424 -25.99 20.23 -10.42
N ALA A 425 -25.72 20.65 -9.19
CA ALA A 425 -24.72 21.66 -8.87
C ALA A 425 -23.35 21.03 -8.55
N ALA A 426 -22.29 21.46 -9.24
CA ALA A 426 -20.92 21.05 -8.94
C ALA A 426 -20.33 21.78 -7.73
N ARG A 427 -19.70 21.02 -6.82
CA ARG A 427 -19.02 21.55 -5.62
C ARG A 427 -17.71 20.83 -5.31
N HIS A 428 -16.76 21.53 -4.70
CA HIS A 428 -15.59 20.89 -4.08
C HIS A 428 -15.98 20.20 -2.77
N VAL A 429 -15.23 19.17 -2.39
CA VAL A 429 -15.43 18.45 -1.11
C VAL A 429 -15.40 19.42 0.09
N SER A 430 -14.48 20.37 0.09
CA SER A 430 -14.35 21.39 1.16
C SER A 430 -15.45 22.45 1.15
N CYS A 431 -16.14 22.64 0.02
CA CYS A 431 -17.26 23.58 -0.10
C CYS A 431 -18.59 22.98 0.35
N LYS A 432 -18.69 21.64 0.47
CA LYS A 432 -19.91 20.94 0.90
C LYS A 432 -20.39 21.37 2.29
N GLN A 433 -19.47 21.68 3.21
CA GLN A 433 -19.76 21.97 4.62
C GLN A 433 -20.09 23.45 4.92
N ARG A 434 -20.03 24.36 3.94
CA ARG A 434 -20.13 25.81 4.18
C ARG A 434 -21.48 26.42 3.78
N CYS A 435 -22.51 25.61 3.61
CA CYS A 435 -23.87 26.10 3.33
C CYS A 435 -24.70 26.26 4.59
#